data_AF-G0MCZ2-F1
#
_entry.id   AF-G0MCZ2-F1
#
_cell.length_a   1.000
_cell.length_b   1.000
_cell.length_c   1.000
_cell.angle_alpha   90.00
_cell.angle_beta   90.00
_cell.angle_gamma   90.00
#
_symmetry.space_group_name_H-M   'P 1'
#
loop_
_entity.id
_entity.type
_entity.pdbx_description
1 polymer ?
#
loop_
_entity_poly.entity_id
_entity_poly.type
_entity_poly.pdbx_seq_one_letter_code
_entity_poly.pdbx_strand_id
1 'polypeptide(L)'
;MHPAIILLLALCAYSTYSAPIDAPKTTSPEETTVAFINLRRSEWAQLGQIANMHEIKYDDHLEGIAEKLTCQNMLTPGFYYMSAAFPDDESLKRINQRSDREETVKKLFGAFLVPEQTRMGCASMEPPCTDENGKVAVVCVVGPKNKLDMSDVKHGPVGSQCRNGKTASGLCKE
;
A
#
# COMPACT_ATOMS: atom_id res chain seq x y z
N MET A 1 53.24 57.83 14.87
CA MET A 1 52.09 58.36 15.63
C MET A 1 50.88 57.49 15.32
N HIS A 2 50.27 56.89 16.34
CA HIS A 2 48.89 56.36 16.38
C HIS A 2 48.08 57.32 17.30
N PRO A 3 46.72 57.32 17.41
CA PRO A 3 45.68 56.35 17.03
C PRO A 3 44.77 56.87 15.88
N ALA A 4 43.52 56.47 15.60
CA ALA A 4 42.52 55.56 16.22
C ALA A 4 41.70 54.85 15.12
N ILE A 5 41.23 53.60 15.28
CA ILE A 5 39.95 53.15 15.88
C ILE A 5 38.73 53.98 15.47
N ILE A 6 37.83 53.39 14.67
CA ILE A 6 36.42 53.10 15.04
C ILE A 6 35.84 52.03 14.10
N LEU A 7 35.24 51.02 14.71
CA LEU A 7 34.47 49.93 14.11
C LEU A 7 33.04 50.41 13.85
N LEU A 8 32.42 50.11 12.70
CA LEU A 8 30.95 50.20 12.58
C LEU A 8 30.40 49.19 11.56
N LEU A 9 29.72 48.17 12.09
CA LEU A 9 28.93 47.18 11.37
C LEU A 9 27.48 47.69 11.21
N ALA A 10 26.94 47.61 9.99
CA ALA A 10 25.51 47.60 9.68
C ALA A 10 25.35 46.87 8.33
N LEU A 11 24.91 45.62 8.22
CA LEU A 11 23.57 45.04 8.47
C LEU A 11 22.42 45.70 7.69
N CYS A 12 21.55 44.81 7.14
CA CYS A 12 20.43 44.98 6.18
C CYS A 12 20.86 44.84 4.71
N ALA A 13 20.74 43.69 4.02
CA ALA A 13 19.53 42.90 3.68
C ALA A 13 18.55 43.72 2.80
N TYR A 14 17.97 43.28 1.68
CA TYR A 14 17.78 41.95 1.03
C TYR A 14 18.03 42.13 -0.51
N SER A 15 18.12 41.16 -1.42
CA SER A 15 17.38 39.90 -1.56
C SER A 15 18.12 38.94 -2.52
N THR A 16 18.67 37.83 -2.02
CA THR A 16 18.88 36.65 -2.88
C THR A 16 17.56 35.90 -2.96
N TYR A 17 17.02 35.71 -4.16
CA TYR A 17 15.86 34.86 -4.41
C TYR A 17 16.26 33.38 -4.22
N SER A 18 16.44 32.96 -2.97
CA SER A 18 16.39 31.57 -2.60
C SER A 18 14.93 31.13 -2.67
N ALA A 19 14.51 30.70 -3.86
CA ALA A 19 13.33 29.85 -3.94
C ALA A 19 13.55 28.68 -2.97
N PRO A 20 12.55 28.31 -2.13
CA PRO A 20 12.69 27.13 -1.32
C PRO A 20 12.91 25.96 -2.27
N ILE A 21 14.06 25.30 -2.15
CA ILE A 21 14.23 23.97 -2.69
C ILE A 21 13.26 23.12 -1.88
N ASP A 22 12.15 22.71 -2.51
CA ASP A 22 11.24 21.74 -1.92
C ASP A 22 12.09 20.55 -1.46
N ALA A 23 12.15 20.34 -0.15
CA ALA A 23 12.78 19.16 0.40
C ALA A 23 12.12 17.95 -0.27
N PRO A 24 12.88 16.91 -0.67
CA PRO A 24 12.27 15.71 -1.21
C PRO A 24 11.26 15.22 -0.18
N LYS A 25 9.97 15.20 -0.55
CA LYS A 25 8.90 14.75 0.36
C LYS A 25 9.30 13.39 0.89
N THR A 26 9.54 13.31 2.19
CA THR A 26 9.79 12.04 2.87
C THR A 26 8.48 11.27 2.89
N THR A 27 8.28 10.45 1.86
CA THR A 27 7.12 9.56 1.70
C THR A 27 6.95 8.70 2.96
N SER A 28 5.75 8.61 3.51
CA SER A 28 5.51 7.75 4.68
C SER A 28 5.67 6.25 4.34
N PRO A 29 5.89 5.39 5.33
CA PRO A 29 5.83 3.94 5.12
C PRO A 29 4.48 3.47 4.57
N GLU A 30 3.37 4.12 4.96
CA GLU A 30 2.03 3.82 4.44
C GLU A 30 1.91 4.21 2.96
N GLU A 31 2.31 5.45 2.62
CA GLU A 31 2.32 5.95 1.25
C GLU A 31 3.19 5.06 0.34
N THR A 32 4.34 4.58 0.84
CA THR A 32 5.23 3.65 0.14
C THR A 32 4.57 2.29 -0.09
N THR A 33 3.90 1.75 0.93
CA THR A 33 3.18 0.48 0.86
C THR A 33 2.01 0.56 -0.14
N VAL A 34 1.20 1.62 -0.07
CA VAL A 34 0.08 1.86 -0.99
C VAL A 34 0.56 2.05 -2.42
N ALA A 35 1.66 2.78 -2.64
CA ALA A 35 2.26 2.94 -3.97
C ALA A 35 2.72 1.60 -4.55
N PHE A 36 3.35 0.74 -3.76
CA PHE A 36 3.74 -0.61 -4.17
C PHE A 36 2.51 -1.47 -4.53
N ILE A 37 1.48 -1.51 -3.68
CA ILE A 37 0.25 -2.27 -3.95
C ILE A 37 -0.45 -1.78 -5.23
N ASN A 38 -0.52 -0.47 -5.46
CA ASN A 38 -1.11 0.09 -6.67
C ASN A 38 -0.28 -0.21 -7.94
N LEU A 39 1.05 -0.23 -7.85
CA LEU A 39 1.90 -0.68 -8.95
C LEU A 39 1.55 -2.14 -9.32
N ARG A 40 1.51 -3.04 -8.33
CA ARG A 40 1.16 -4.45 -8.54
C ARG A 40 -0.26 -4.62 -9.11
N ARG A 41 -1.24 -3.84 -8.64
CA ARG A 41 -2.61 -3.82 -9.17
C ARG A 41 -2.66 -3.35 -10.63
N SER A 42 -1.85 -2.37 -11.02
CA SER A 42 -1.73 -1.94 -12.43
C SER A 42 -1.14 -3.04 -13.30
N GLU A 43 -0.05 -3.69 -12.86
CA GLU A 43 0.54 -4.85 -13.56
C GLU A 43 -0.47 -5.98 -13.76
N TRP A 44 -1.20 -6.37 -12.70
CA TRP A 44 -2.23 -7.42 -12.78
C TRP A 44 -3.42 -7.02 -13.65
N ALA A 45 -3.84 -5.75 -13.64
CA ALA A 45 -4.89 -5.27 -14.53
C ALA A 45 -4.49 -5.34 -16.00
N GLN A 46 -3.22 -5.03 -16.32
CA GLN A 46 -2.68 -5.14 -17.67
C GLN A 46 -2.60 -6.61 -18.12
N LEU A 47 -2.03 -7.48 -17.30
CA LEU A 47 -1.88 -8.91 -17.61
C LEU A 47 -3.23 -9.64 -17.72
N GLY A 48 -4.17 -9.37 -16.81
CA GLY A 48 -5.50 -9.99 -16.78
C GLY A 48 -6.56 -9.30 -17.64
N GLN A 49 -6.22 -8.21 -18.33
CA GLN A 49 -7.15 -7.33 -19.06
C GLN A 49 -8.36 -6.96 -18.19
N ILE A 50 -8.10 -6.37 -17.02
CA ILE A 50 -9.13 -5.99 -16.04
C ILE A 50 -9.46 -4.50 -16.22
N ALA A 51 -10.67 -4.22 -16.69
CA ALA A 51 -11.13 -2.89 -17.06
C ALA A 51 -11.59 -2.02 -15.87
N ASN A 52 -11.81 -2.62 -14.70
CA ASN A 52 -12.38 -1.98 -13.50
C ASN A 52 -11.51 -2.10 -12.22
N MET A 53 -10.20 -2.31 -12.35
CA MET A 53 -9.28 -2.36 -11.19
C MET A 53 -9.12 -0.96 -10.59
N HIS A 54 -9.55 -0.75 -9.34
CA HIS A 54 -9.47 0.55 -8.66
C HIS A 54 -8.09 0.81 -8.02
N GLU A 55 -7.77 2.08 -7.85
CA GLU A 55 -6.71 2.55 -6.96
C GLU A 55 -7.10 2.29 -5.50
N ILE A 56 -6.16 1.76 -4.72
CA ILE A 56 -6.27 1.65 -3.26
C ILE A 56 -5.65 2.90 -2.63
N LYS A 57 -6.27 3.40 -1.56
CA LYS A 57 -5.73 4.46 -0.68
C LYS A 57 -5.57 3.95 0.75
N TYR A 58 -4.77 4.63 1.55
CA TYR A 58 -4.66 4.31 2.97
C TYR A 58 -5.95 4.65 3.73
N ASP A 59 -6.19 3.97 4.85
CA ASP A 59 -7.37 4.12 5.69
C ASP A 59 -7.07 3.76 7.15
N ASP A 60 -6.96 4.78 8.00
CA ASP A 60 -6.63 4.67 9.42
C ASP A 60 -7.66 3.82 10.21
N HIS A 61 -8.92 3.76 9.73
CA HIS A 61 -9.93 2.92 10.35
C HIS A 61 -9.74 1.44 9.98
N LEU A 62 -9.28 1.12 8.77
CA LEU A 62 -8.85 -0.24 8.43
C LEU A 62 -7.55 -0.65 9.14
N GLU A 63 -6.62 0.30 9.39
CA GLU A 63 -5.46 0.08 10.25
C GLU A 63 -5.91 -0.30 11.68
N GLY A 64 -6.80 0.50 12.27
CA GLY A 64 -7.39 0.21 13.57
C GLY A 64 -8.23 -1.08 13.63
N ILE A 65 -8.49 -1.75 12.51
CA ILE A 65 -8.98 -3.14 12.48
C ILE A 65 -7.81 -4.12 12.42
N ALA A 66 -6.80 -3.86 11.58
CA ALA A 66 -5.59 -4.66 11.46
C ALA A 66 -4.87 -4.83 12.81
N GLU A 67 -4.76 -3.76 13.61
CA GLU A 67 -4.21 -3.77 14.98
C GLU A 67 -4.89 -4.76 15.92
N LYS A 68 -6.15 -5.12 15.65
CA LYS A 68 -6.99 -5.99 16.50
C LYS A 68 -7.03 -7.43 16.01
N LEU A 69 -6.36 -7.73 14.90
CA LEU A 69 -6.25 -9.09 14.40
C LEU A 69 -5.26 -9.90 15.26
N THR A 70 -5.48 -11.20 15.33
CA THR A 70 -4.65 -12.18 16.03
C THR A 70 -4.25 -13.28 15.05
N CYS A 71 -3.26 -14.09 15.40
CA CYS A 71 -2.81 -15.20 14.56
C CYS A 71 -3.93 -16.21 14.21
N GLN A 72 -4.98 -16.29 15.04
CA GLN A 72 -6.13 -17.17 14.82
C GLN A 72 -7.15 -16.59 13.82
N ASN A 73 -7.24 -15.26 13.66
CA ASN A 73 -8.25 -14.61 12.82
C ASN A 73 -7.67 -13.73 11.69
N MET A 74 -6.34 -13.56 11.59
CA MET A 74 -5.68 -12.65 10.64
C MET A 74 -5.97 -12.93 9.16
N LEU A 75 -6.43 -14.14 8.81
CA LEU A 75 -6.85 -14.53 7.46
C LEU A 75 -8.38 -14.76 7.34
N THR A 76 -9.15 -14.42 8.36
CA THR A 76 -10.62 -14.49 8.35
C THR A 76 -11.19 -13.15 7.86
N PRO A 77 -11.96 -13.12 6.76
CA PRO A 77 -12.59 -11.89 6.30
C PRO A 77 -13.62 -11.34 7.30
N GLY A 78 -13.73 -10.01 7.37
CA GLY A 78 -14.77 -9.31 8.12
C GLY A 78 -16.02 -9.04 7.29
N PHE A 79 -16.94 -8.22 7.81
CA PHE A 79 -18.18 -7.90 7.08
C PHE A 79 -17.91 -7.12 5.78
N TYR A 80 -16.97 -6.17 5.81
CA TYR A 80 -16.65 -5.23 4.72
C TYR A 80 -15.16 -5.24 4.34
N TYR A 81 -14.43 -6.32 4.65
CA TYR A 81 -13.02 -6.41 4.33
C TYR A 81 -12.53 -7.84 4.15
N MET A 82 -11.46 -7.99 3.37
CA MET A 82 -10.57 -9.14 3.35
C MET A 82 -9.26 -8.76 4.04
N SER A 83 -8.53 -9.75 4.53
CA SER A 83 -7.18 -9.54 5.06
C SER A 83 -6.13 -10.05 4.08
N ALA A 84 -4.95 -9.44 4.12
CA ALA A 84 -3.73 -9.93 3.50
C ALA A 84 -2.63 -10.05 4.54
N ALA A 85 -1.87 -11.14 4.52
CA ALA A 85 -0.79 -11.39 5.45
C ALA A 85 0.54 -11.44 4.70
N PHE A 86 1.57 -10.81 5.26
CA PHE A 86 2.90 -10.71 4.67
C PHE A 86 3.87 -11.62 5.46
N PRO A 87 4.25 -12.78 4.90
CA PRO A 87 5.33 -13.59 5.45
C PRO A 87 6.67 -12.88 5.29
N ASP A 88 7.64 -13.21 6.15
CA ASP A 88 9.03 -12.80 5.93
C ASP A 88 9.67 -13.46 4.69
N ASP A 89 10.82 -12.93 4.26
CA ASP A 89 11.52 -13.38 3.04
C ASP A 89 11.84 -14.88 3.02
N GLU A 90 12.16 -15.48 4.18
CA GLU A 90 12.43 -16.91 4.27
C GLU A 90 11.15 -17.73 4.09
N SER A 91 10.07 -17.29 4.72
CA SER A 91 8.76 -17.90 4.59
C SER A 91 8.23 -17.77 3.17
N LEU A 92 8.39 -16.62 2.52
CA LEU A 92 8.02 -16.41 1.13
C LEU A 92 8.88 -17.26 0.17
N LYS A 93 10.17 -17.44 0.43
CA LYS A 93 11.03 -18.39 -0.33
C LYS A 93 10.53 -19.83 -0.21
N ARG A 94 10.18 -20.29 1.00
CA ARG A 94 9.58 -21.63 1.21
C ARG A 94 8.25 -21.76 0.49
N ILE A 95 7.36 -20.76 0.61
CA ILE A 95 6.06 -20.75 -0.08
C ILE A 95 6.22 -20.88 -1.60
N ASN A 96 7.20 -20.20 -2.19
CA ASN A 96 7.47 -20.27 -3.62
C ASN A 96 7.98 -21.63 -4.12
N GLN A 97 8.37 -22.55 -3.22
CA GLN A 97 8.84 -23.90 -3.55
C GLN A 97 7.76 -24.99 -3.34
N ARG A 98 6.59 -24.64 -2.76
CA ARG A 98 5.51 -25.60 -2.48
C ARG A 98 4.71 -25.94 -3.74
N SER A 99 4.07 -27.12 -3.74
CA SER A 99 3.11 -27.53 -4.77
C SER A 99 1.81 -26.71 -4.73
N ASP A 100 1.35 -26.32 -3.55
CA ASP A 100 0.16 -25.48 -3.30
C ASP A 100 0.46 -23.98 -3.26
N ARG A 101 1.58 -23.55 -3.87
CA ARG A 101 2.04 -22.15 -3.93
C ARG A 101 0.94 -21.20 -4.40
N GLU A 102 0.18 -21.55 -5.44
CA GLU A 102 -0.87 -20.68 -5.99
C GLU A 102 -2.00 -20.45 -4.99
N GLU A 103 -2.50 -21.52 -4.36
CA GLU A 103 -3.52 -21.42 -3.31
C GLU A 103 -3.01 -20.62 -2.11
N THR A 104 -1.77 -20.88 -1.68
CA THR A 104 -1.13 -20.18 -0.56
C THR A 104 -0.97 -18.68 -0.85
N VAL A 105 -0.45 -18.32 -2.03
CA VAL A 105 -0.32 -16.91 -2.48
C VAL A 105 -1.69 -16.24 -2.60
N LYS A 106 -2.71 -16.95 -3.12
CA LYS A 106 -4.08 -16.44 -3.21
C LYS A 106 -4.71 -16.22 -1.82
N LYS A 107 -4.44 -17.11 -0.85
CA LYS A 107 -4.89 -16.98 0.54
C LYS A 107 -4.23 -15.80 1.26
N LEU A 108 -2.94 -15.57 1.01
CA LEU A 108 -2.15 -14.50 1.65
C LEU A 108 -2.37 -13.12 1.04
N PHE A 109 -2.55 -13.02 -0.28
CA PHE A 109 -2.54 -11.73 -1.00
C PHE A 109 -3.81 -11.47 -1.84
N GLY A 110 -4.76 -12.42 -1.87
CA GLY A 110 -5.96 -12.34 -2.71
C GLY A 110 -6.85 -11.12 -2.45
N ALA A 111 -6.78 -10.54 -1.25
CA ALA A 111 -7.45 -9.29 -0.92
C ALA A 111 -7.06 -8.14 -1.89
N PHE A 112 -5.81 -8.08 -2.36
CA PHE A 112 -5.34 -7.05 -3.30
C PHE A 112 -5.70 -7.33 -4.77
N LEU A 113 -6.21 -8.53 -5.09
CA LEU A 113 -6.58 -8.91 -6.46
C LEU A 113 -8.02 -8.52 -6.82
N VAL A 114 -8.86 -8.21 -5.83
CA VAL A 114 -10.26 -7.86 -6.05
C VAL A 114 -10.36 -6.45 -6.66
N PRO A 115 -10.98 -6.28 -7.86
CA PRO A 115 -10.95 -5.01 -8.60
C PRO A 115 -11.66 -3.85 -7.90
N GLU A 116 -12.71 -4.15 -7.14
CA GLU A 116 -13.54 -3.14 -6.46
C GLU A 116 -13.05 -2.79 -5.04
N GLN A 117 -11.86 -3.26 -4.64
CA GLN A 117 -11.19 -2.78 -3.42
C GLN A 117 -10.57 -1.41 -3.63
N THR A 118 -10.69 -0.53 -2.64
CA THR A 118 -10.31 0.89 -2.75
C THR A 118 -9.62 1.45 -1.51
N ARG A 119 -9.61 0.71 -0.40
CA ARG A 119 -8.96 1.11 0.86
C ARG A 119 -8.16 -0.02 1.47
N MET A 120 -7.05 0.33 2.13
CA MET A 120 -6.30 -0.57 2.98
C MET A 120 -5.73 0.13 4.21
N GLY A 121 -5.52 -0.61 5.29
CA GLY A 121 -4.70 -0.21 6.43
C GLY A 121 -3.93 -1.41 6.96
N CYS A 122 -2.76 -1.20 7.57
CA CYS A 122 -1.85 -2.28 7.94
C CYS A 122 -1.32 -2.14 9.38
N ALA A 123 -1.10 -3.26 10.06
CA ALA A 123 -0.51 -3.29 11.38
C ALA A 123 0.58 -4.37 11.48
N SER A 124 1.57 -4.11 12.34
CA SER A 124 2.54 -5.12 12.75
C SER A 124 1.89 -6.15 13.68
N MET A 125 2.21 -7.42 13.48
CA MET A 125 1.85 -8.49 14.39
C MET A 125 2.95 -8.61 15.45
N GLU A 126 2.66 -8.20 16.69
CA GLU A 126 3.62 -8.24 17.80
C GLU A 126 3.07 -9.08 18.97
N PRO A 127 3.63 -10.27 19.26
CA PRO A 127 4.71 -10.93 18.52
C PRO A 127 4.27 -11.45 17.14
N PRO A 128 5.21 -11.60 16.18
CA PRO A 128 4.89 -12.13 14.86
C PRO A 128 4.28 -13.53 14.89
N CYS A 129 3.22 -13.72 14.11
CA CYS A 129 2.53 -14.99 14.01
C CYS A 129 3.41 -16.04 13.37
N THR A 130 3.75 -17.09 14.12
CA THR A 130 4.69 -18.12 13.70
C THR A 130 4.02 -19.50 13.74
N ASP A 131 4.07 -20.22 12.63
CA ASP A 131 3.56 -21.58 12.47
C ASP A 131 4.51 -22.43 11.60
N GLU A 132 4.08 -23.63 11.21
CA GLU A 132 4.81 -24.53 10.31
C GLU A 132 5.03 -23.96 8.89
N ASN A 133 4.20 -23.00 8.47
CA ASN A 133 4.28 -22.35 7.16
C ASN A 133 5.28 -21.19 7.20
N GLY A 134 5.42 -20.52 8.34
CA GLY A 134 6.48 -19.56 8.60
C GLY A 134 6.09 -18.46 9.58
N LYS A 135 6.64 -17.27 9.34
CA LYS A 135 6.47 -16.10 10.19
C LYS A 135 5.79 -14.98 9.41
N VAL A 136 4.65 -14.51 9.90
CA VAL A 136 3.92 -13.33 9.43
C VAL A 136 4.15 -12.19 10.41
N ALA A 137 4.77 -11.11 9.94
CA ALA A 137 5.08 -9.93 10.76
C ALA A 137 4.14 -8.74 10.51
N VAL A 138 3.44 -8.71 9.39
CA VAL A 138 2.50 -7.63 9.03
C VAL A 138 1.21 -8.22 8.47
N VAL A 139 0.08 -7.67 8.90
CA VAL A 139 -1.24 -7.91 8.32
C VAL A 139 -1.81 -6.60 7.79
N CYS A 140 -2.49 -6.65 6.66
CA CYS A 140 -3.25 -5.55 6.11
C CYS A 140 -4.72 -5.94 5.95
N VAL A 141 -5.61 -5.01 6.23
CA VAL A 141 -7.05 -5.11 5.99
C VAL A 141 -7.37 -4.32 4.73
N VAL A 142 -8.21 -4.87 3.85
CA VAL A 142 -8.53 -4.31 2.53
C VAL A 142 -10.04 -4.35 2.28
N GLY A 143 -10.65 -3.20 1.98
CA GLY A 143 -12.10 -3.04 1.83
C GLY A 143 -12.53 -2.31 0.55
N PRO A 144 -13.83 -2.36 0.18
CA PRO A 144 -14.98 -2.78 0.99
C PRO A 144 -15.45 -4.25 0.80
N LYS A 145 -14.81 -5.05 -0.06
CA LYS A 145 -15.22 -6.44 -0.35
C LYS A 145 -14.65 -7.40 0.68
N ASN A 146 -15.44 -8.41 1.05
CA ASN A 146 -15.10 -9.47 2.00
C ASN A 146 -14.77 -10.83 1.36
N LYS A 147 -14.85 -10.93 0.04
CA LYS A 147 -14.50 -12.14 -0.73
C LYS A 147 -13.97 -11.76 -2.11
N LEU A 148 -13.21 -12.67 -2.70
CA LEU A 148 -12.95 -12.65 -4.13
C LEU A 148 -14.17 -13.23 -4.86
N ASP A 149 -14.87 -12.39 -5.62
CA ASP A 149 -15.95 -12.81 -6.50
C ASP A 149 -15.57 -12.53 -7.96
N MET A 150 -15.69 -13.53 -8.84
CA MET A 150 -15.34 -13.36 -10.25
C MET A 150 -16.33 -12.45 -10.98
N SER A 151 -17.55 -12.25 -10.46
CA SER A 151 -18.50 -11.27 -11.01
C SER A 151 -18.08 -9.81 -10.80
N ASP A 152 -17.15 -9.54 -9.87
CA ASP A 152 -16.54 -8.23 -9.68
C ASP A 152 -15.46 -7.93 -10.74
N VAL A 153 -15.03 -8.92 -11.52
CA VAL A 153 -13.99 -8.79 -12.55
C VAL A 153 -14.64 -8.47 -13.90
N LYS A 154 -14.37 -7.29 -14.44
CA LYS A 154 -14.85 -6.87 -15.77
C LYS A 154 -13.68 -6.85 -16.74
N HIS A 155 -13.74 -7.70 -17.75
CA HIS A 155 -12.68 -7.80 -18.74
C HIS A 155 -12.75 -6.69 -19.80
N GLY A 156 -11.58 -6.29 -20.32
CA GLY A 156 -11.42 -5.28 -21.36
C GLY A 156 -10.14 -4.46 -21.15
N PRO A 157 -9.89 -3.44 -22.01
CA PRO A 157 -8.74 -2.56 -21.87
C PRO A 157 -8.69 -1.90 -20.48
N VAL A 158 -7.50 -1.78 -19.89
CA VAL A 158 -7.32 -1.28 -18.52
C VAL A 158 -7.94 0.12 -18.37
N GLY A 159 -8.79 0.22 -17.36
CA GLY A 159 -9.53 1.44 -17.03
C GLY A 159 -10.66 1.83 -17.99
N SER A 160 -11.01 0.99 -18.98
CA SER A 160 -12.13 1.28 -19.90
C SER A 160 -13.51 1.23 -19.25
N GLN A 161 -13.63 0.66 -18.04
CA GLN A 161 -14.89 0.58 -17.28
C GLN A 161 -14.84 1.35 -15.95
N CYS A 162 -13.91 2.30 -15.81
CA CYS A 162 -13.90 3.23 -14.69
C CYS A 162 -15.03 4.26 -14.82
N ARG A 163 -15.90 4.37 -13.82
CA ARG A 163 -16.98 5.36 -13.80
C ARG A 163 -16.47 6.78 -13.60
N ASN A 164 -15.51 6.97 -12.68
CA ASN A 164 -15.02 8.29 -12.25
C ASN A 164 -13.64 8.61 -12.86
N GLY A 165 -13.38 8.04 -14.04
CA GLY A 165 -12.12 8.18 -14.76
C GLY A 165 -10.98 7.37 -14.14
N LYS A 166 -9.77 7.57 -14.68
CA LYS A 166 -8.58 6.79 -14.34
C LYS A 166 -7.43 7.63 -13.78
N THR A 167 -6.54 6.98 -13.06
CA THR A 167 -5.25 7.50 -12.61
C THR A 167 -4.22 7.50 -13.75
N ALA A 168 -3.02 8.05 -13.51
CA ALA A 168 -1.92 7.96 -14.47
C ALA A 168 -1.47 6.51 -14.73
N SER A 169 -1.60 5.61 -13.74
CA SER A 169 -1.32 4.17 -13.86
C SER A 169 -2.46 3.36 -14.50
N GLY A 170 -3.54 4.03 -14.93
CA GLY A 170 -4.69 3.41 -15.59
C GLY A 170 -5.73 2.78 -14.65
N LEU A 171 -5.49 2.78 -13.34
CA LEU A 171 -6.43 2.29 -12.33
C LEU A 171 -7.65 3.22 -12.22
N CYS A 172 -8.79 2.67 -11.81
CA CYS A 172 -10.01 3.43 -11.59
C CYS A 172 -9.94 4.28 -10.33
N LYS A 173 -10.40 5.52 -10.45
CA LYS A 173 -10.72 6.36 -9.31
C LYS A 173 -12.08 5.93 -8.74
N GLU A 174 -12.22 6.05 -7.43
CA GLU A 174 -13.52 6.19 -6.76
C GLU A 174 -14.24 7.48 -7.17
#